data_AF-A0A6G0Q0N7-F1
#
_entry.id   AF-A0A6G0Q0N7-F1
#
_cell.length_a   1.000
_cell.length_b   1.000
_cell.length_c   1.000
_cell.angle_alpha   90.00
_cell.angle_beta   90.00
_cell.angle_gamma   90.00
#
_symmetry.space_group_name_H-M   'P 1'
#
loop_
_entity.id
_entity.type
_entity.pdbx_description
1 polymer ?
#
loop_
_entity_poly.entity_id
_entity_poly.type
_entity_poly.pdbx_seq_one_letter_code
_entity_poly.pdbx_strand_id
1 'polypeptide(L)'
;MKDGKCSKGFPKPLVDVTRANPDGYPVYRRRRREPGVLTYKGKTYDNETVNQWVVPYNPYLSQKYNCHINVEVCTAITAIKYMYKYVYKGSDRAVITIEAVRNPNSPREEPNEILRFFNARYISPVEACMRLLAFEIQDTTHSITRLTVHLEGGQMIVFDPTDDPAAVAERGRRTTLTSFFELCASEEPEDQIAKTMLYHEIPKKFSWDNKAKKWVRRSKTKRLLGA
;
A
#
# COMPACT_ATOMS: atom_id res chain seq x y z
N MET A 1 -2.37 3.50 30.64
CA MET A 1 -3.12 2.30 31.10
C MET A 1 -4.60 2.62 30.97
N LYS A 2 -5.43 1.65 30.55
CA LYS A 2 -6.89 1.73 30.60
C LYS A 2 -7.37 0.51 31.38
N ASP A 3 -8.16 0.72 32.43
CA ASP A 3 -8.72 -0.36 33.28
C ASP A 3 -7.67 -1.35 33.81
N GLY A 4 -6.55 -0.81 34.30
CA GLY A 4 -5.43 -1.61 34.82
C GLY A 4 -4.67 -2.41 33.74
N LYS A 5 -5.00 -2.26 32.46
CA LYS A 5 -4.35 -2.93 31.34
C LYS A 5 -3.63 -1.94 30.44
N CYS A 6 -2.55 -2.39 29.81
CA CYS A 6 -1.88 -1.57 28.81
C CYS A 6 -2.79 -1.41 27.59
N SER A 7 -3.10 -0.17 27.21
CA SER A 7 -3.91 0.11 26.01
C SER A 7 -3.32 -0.40 24.69
N LYS A 8 -2.03 -0.77 24.70
CA LYS A 8 -1.31 -1.35 23.56
C LYS A 8 -1.19 -2.88 23.66
N GLY A 9 -1.80 -3.48 24.67
CA GLY A 9 -1.87 -4.93 24.88
C GLY A 9 -0.53 -5.54 25.29
N PHE A 10 0.28 -4.81 26.06
CA PHE A 10 1.46 -5.37 26.73
C PHE A 10 1.09 -5.95 28.10
N PRO A 11 1.76 -7.03 28.56
CA PRO A 11 2.84 -7.76 27.87
C PRO A 11 2.33 -8.55 26.66
N LYS A 12 3.17 -8.65 25.61
CA LYS A 12 2.88 -9.47 24.43
C LYS A 12 3.43 -10.89 24.62
N PRO A 13 2.82 -11.93 24.02
CA PRO A 13 3.31 -13.30 24.16
C PRO A 13 4.73 -13.46 23.61
N LEU A 14 5.50 -14.36 24.22
CA LEU A 14 6.79 -14.79 23.68
C LEU A 14 6.54 -15.73 22.50
N VAL A 15 7.26 -15.50 21.40
CA VAL A 15 7.14 -16.29 20.17
C VAL A 15 8.51 -16.37 19.50
N ASP A 16 8.94 -17.56 19.09
CA ASP A 16 10.28 -17.76 18.53
C ASP A 16 10.43 -17.31 17.07
N VAL A 17 9.32 -17.14 16.36
CA VAL A 17 9.28 -16.71 14.96
C VAL A 17 8.16 -15.69 14.73
N THR A 18 8.39 -14.77 13.78
CA THR A 18 7.34 -13.82 13.38
C THR A 18 6.30 -14.56 12.54
N ARG A 19 5.01 -14.42 12.86
CA ARG A 19 3.91 -15.09 12.17
C ARG A 19 2.92 -14.06 11.63
N ALA A 20 2.38 -14.34 10.44
CA ALA A 20 1.25 -13.59 9.92
C ALA A 20 0.01 -13.88 10.77
N ASN A 21 -0.79 -12.85 11.02
CA ASN A 21 -2.05 -12.96 11.75
C ASN A 21 -3.21 -12.59 10.81
N PRO A 22 -4.26 -13.43 10.68
CA PRO A 22 -5.46 -13.10 9.92
C PRO A 22 -6.11 -11.77 10.37
N ASP A 23 -5.99 -11.41 11.65
CA ASP A 23 -6.56 -10.18 12.22
C ASP A 23 -5.77 -8.90 11.85
N GLY A 24 -4.75 -9.01 11.00
CA GLY A 24 -4.13 -7.88 10.30
C GLY A 24 -2.78 -7.43 10.84
N TYR A 25 -2.49 -7.63 12.14
CA TYR A 25 -1.19 -7.29 12.71
C TYR A 25 -0.33 -8.53 12.93
N PRO A 26 0.87 -8.62 12.32
CA PRO A 26 1.75 -9.77 12.51
C PRO A 26 2.13 -9.93 13.99
N VAL A 27 2.26 -11.18 14.41
CA VAL A 27 2.79 -11.52 15.72
C VAL A 27 4.30 -11.55 15.60
N TYR A 28 4.98 -10.51 16.06
CA TYR A 28 6.44 -10.42 16.00
C TYR A 28 7.12 -11.41 16.93
N ARG A 29 8.25 -11.94 16.46
CA ARG A 29 9.18 -12.72 17.27
C ARG A 29 9.58 -11.97 18.55
N ARG A 30 9.37 -12.59 19.69
CA ARG A 30 9.75 -12.16 21.04
C ARG A 30 10.36 -13.37 21.74
N ARG A 31 11.68 -13.53 21.63
CA ARG A 31 12.38 -14.70 22.17
C ARG A 31 12.41 -14.65 23.70
N ARG A 32 12.27 -15.81 24.33
CA ARG A 32 12.64 -15.98 25.73
C ARG A 32 14.16 -15.78 25.85
N ARG A 33 14.61 -15.11 26.91
CA ARG A 33 16.05 -15.00 27.20
C ARG A 33 16.41 -16.02 28.29
N GLU A 34 17.70 -16.12 28.60
CA GLU A 34 18.15 -16.91 29.74
C GLU A 34 17.51 -16.42 31.06
N PRO A 35 17.19 -17.32 32.00
CA PRO A 35 16.73 -16.94 33.32
C PRO A 35 17.70 -15.99 34.02
N GLY A 36 17.15 -15.07 34.83
CA GLY A 36 17.96 -14.19 35.66
C GLY A 36 17.38 -12.79 35.76
N VAL A 37 18.24 -11.86 36.15
CA VAL A 37 17.84 -10.50 36.48
C VAL A 37 18.52 -9.52 35.52
N LEU A 38 17.73 -8.66 34.88
CA LEU A 38 18.21 -7.57 34.05
C LEU A 38 18.07 -6.25 34.82
N THR A 39 19.19 -5.59 35.09
CA THR A 39 19.19 -4.26 35.69
C THR A 39 19.42 -3.20 34.62
N TYR A 40 18.50 -2.27 34.45
CA TYR A 40 18.61 -1.16 33.50
C TYR A 40 18.10 0.13 34.13
N LYS A 41 18.93 1.18 34.12
CA LYS A 41 18.63 2.50 34.71
C LYS A 41 18.12 2.41 36.16
N GLY A 42 18.77 1.58 36.99
CA GLY A 42 18.41 1.39 38.40
C GLY A 42 17.12 0.62 38.64
N LYS A 43 16.50 0.05 37.59
CA LYS A 43 15.32 -0.81 37.69
C LYS A 43 15.67 -2.24 37.36
N THR A 44 15.02 -3.16 38.07
CA THR A 44 15.23 -4.59 37.97
C THR A 44 14.07 -5.22 37.21
N TYR A 45 14.37 -6.06 36.23
CA TYR A 45 13.40 -6.77 35.40
C TYR A 45 13.73 -8.26 35.38
N ASP A 46 12.72 -9.10 35.23
CA ASP A 46 12.93 -10.50 34.89
C ASP A 46 13.53 -10.60 33.48
N ASN A 47 14.78 -11.09 33.41
CA ASN A 47 15.51 -11.19 32.15
C ASN A 47 14.80 -12.13 31.17
N GLU A 48 14.17 -13.19 31.68
CA GLU A 48 13.58 -14.26 30.89
C GLU A 48 12.40 -13.76 30.04
N THR A 49 11.59 -12.87 30.63
CA THR A 49 10.33 -12.37 30.05
C THR A 49 10.39 -10.91 29.58
N VAL A 50 11.49 -10.18 29.80
CA VAL A 50 11.60 -8.74 29.46
C VAL A 50 11.19 -8.40 28.01
N ASN A 51 11.45 -9.32 27.08
CA ASN A 51 11.11 -9.16 25.65
C ASN A 51 9.60 -9.08 25.39
N GLN A 52 8.76 -9.49 26.33
CA GLN A 52 7.30 -9.30 26.25
C GLN A 52 6.90 -7.83 26.29
N TRP A 53 7.76 -6.96 26.86
CA TRP A 53 7.50 -5.52 27.08
C TRP A 53 8.14 -4.60 26.04
N VAL A 54 8.97 -5.16 25.14
CA VAL A 54 9.73 -4.39 24.15
C VAL A 54 8.86 -4.09 22.92
N VAL A 55 8.86 -2.86 22.44
CA VAL A 55 8.25 -2.52 21.15
C VAL A 55 9.19 -3.00 20.03
N PRO A 56 8.70 -3.71 18.99
CA PRO A 56 9.54 -4.13 17.87
C PRO A 56 10.30 -2.96 17.27
N TYR A 57 11.57 -3.14 16.99
CA TYR A 57 12.42 -2.11 16.42
C TYR A 57 13.41 -2.72 15.43
N ASN A 58 13.92 -1.88 14.56
CA ASN A 58 15.07 -2.22 13.71
C ASN A 58 16.34 -1.66 14.36
N PRO A 59 17.30 -2.51 14.78
CA PRO A 59 18.53 -2.05 15.42
C PRO A 59 19.35 -1.09 14.54
N TYR A 60 19.47 -1.38 13.25
CA TYR A 60 20.21 -0.55 12.31
C TYR A 60 19.59 0.86 12.18
N LEU A 61 18.27 0.93 11.97
CA LEU A 61 17.58 2.21 11.86
C LEU A 61 17.66 2.99 13.17
N SER A 62 17.43 2.32 14.30
CA SER A 62 17.44 2.99 15.60
C SER A 62 18.81 3.57 15.93
N GLN A 63 19.88 2.86 15.58
CA GLN A 63 21.25 3.35 15.74
C GLN A 63 21.58 4.49 14.78
N LYS A 64 21.20 4.36 13.50
CA LYS A 64 21.47 5.37 12.45
C LYS A 64 20.85 6.73 12.77
N TYR A 65 19.65 6.75 13.34
CA TYR A 65 18.90 7.98 13.61
C TYR A 65 18.83 8.36 15.09
N ASN A 66 19.53 7.61 15.96
CA ASN A 66 19.54 7.81 17.42
C ASN A 66 18.13 7.99 18.03
N CYS A 67 17.15 7.23 17.52
CA CYS A 67 15.77 7.30 17.97
C CYS A 67 15.11 5.92 17.86
N HIS A 68 14.03 5.69 18.61
CA HIS A 68 13.32 4.42 18.51
C HIS A 68 12.45 4.40 17.24
N ILE A 69 12.76 3.48 16.32
CA ILE A 69 12.03 3.33 15.07
C ILE A 69 11.25 2.02 15.10
N ASN A 70 9.93 2.15 15.19
CA ASN A 70 9.00 1.04 15.04
C ASN A 70 8.97 0.62 13.56
N VAL A 71 9.13 -0.69 13.30
CA VAL A 71 9.04 -1.26 11.96
C VAL A 71 7.89 -2.23 11.94
N GLU A 72 6.91 -1.96 11.07
CA GLU A 72 5.75 -2.82 10.91
C GLU A 72 5.71 -3.51 9.55
N VAL A 73 5.47 -4.83 9.56
CA VAL A 73 5.23 -5.62 8.37
C VAL A 73 3.73 -5.63 8.06
N CYS A 74 3.35 -4.96 6.98
CA CYS A 74 1.98 -4.87 6.52
C CYS A 74 1.73 -5.88 5.39
N THR A 75 1.20 -7.07 5.71
CA THR A 75 0.82 -8.07 4.68
C THR A 75 -0.67 -8.03 4.33
N ALA A 76 -1.51 -7.54 5.23
CA ALA A 76 -2.95 -7.50 5.01
C ALA A 76 -3.34 -6.37 4.03
N ILE A 77 -4.23 -6.69 3.08
CA ILE A 77 -4.80 -5.71 2.15
C ILE A 77 -5.43 -4.52 2.90
N THR A 78 -6.01 -4.75 4.08
CA THR A 78 -6.57 -3.71 4.96
C THR A 78 -5.51 -2.73 5.45
N ALA A 79 -4.33 -3.21 5.86
CA ALA A 79 -3.22 -2.38 6.31
C ALA A 79 -2.62 -1.56 5.14
N ILE A 80 -2.49 -2.18 3.96
CA ILE A 80 -2.03 -1.49 2.75
C ILE A 80 -3.04 -0.41 2.33
N LYS A 81 -4.33 -0.74 2.28
CA LYS A 81 -5.41 0.23 2.03
C LYS A 81 -5.39 1.36 3.05
N TYR A 82 -5.15 1.06 4.32
CA TYR A 82 -5.05 2.06 5.37
C TYR A 82 -3.87 3.00 5.12
N MET A 83 -2.66 2.47 4.87
CA MET A 83 -1.48 3.29 4.57
C MET A 83 -1.70 4.20 3.35
N TYR A 84 -2.18 3.63 2.23
CA TYR A 84 -2.50 4.42 1.04
C TYR A 84 -3.65 5.40 1.27
N LYS A 85 -4.62 5.09 2.13
CA LYS A 85 -5.66 6.04 2.53
C LYS A 85 -5.05 7.27 3.19
N TYR A 86 -4.01 7.16 4.01
CA TYR A 86 -3.36 8.34 4.62
C TYR A 86 -2.48 9.10 3.64
N VAL A 87 -1.78 8.41 2.74
CA VAL A 87 -1.00 9.04 1.68
C VAL A 87 -1.90 9.79 0.70
N TYR A 88 -3.03 9.19 0.33
CA TYR A 88 -3.98 9.75 -0.64
C TYR A 88 -5.21 10.40 -0.02
N LYS A 89 -5.26 10.59 1.31
CA LYS A 89 -6.39 11.24 1.99
C LYS A 89 -6.63 12.66 1.45
N GLY A 90 -5.63 13.21 0.76
CA GLY A 90 -5.61 14.59 0.34
C GLY A 90 -5.35 15.50 1.54
N SER A 91 -4.99 16.73 1.24
CA SER A 91 -4.93 17.78 2.24
C SER A 91 -6.31 18.05 2.82
N ASP A 92 -6.36 18.30 4.13
CA ASP A 92 -7.60 18.73 4.78
C ASP A 92 -8.12 20.00 4.10
N ARG A 93 -9.42 20.01 3.81
CA ARG A 93 -10.08 21.19 3.24
C ARG A 93 -10.32 22.19 4.36
N ALA A 94 -9.82 23.39 4.19
CA ALA A 94 -10.12 24.52 5.04
C ALA A 94 -11.12 25.42 4.32
N VAL A 95 -12.24 25.73 4.95
CA VAL A 95 -13.18 26.74 4.49
C VAL A 95 -12.90 27.99 5.30
N ILE A 96 -12.48 29.06 4.63
CA ILE A 96 -12.23 30.36 5.25
C ILE A 96 -13.42 31.25 4.91
N THR A 97 -14.03 31.85 5.93
CA THR A 97 -15.13 32.80 5.75
C THR A 97 -14.56 34.22 5.82
N ILE A 98 -14.81 35.03 4.78
CA ILE A 98 -14.40 36.43 4.72
C ILE A 98 -15.60 37.27 5.17
N GLU A 99 -15.49 37.85 6.37
CA GLU A 99 -16.60 38.54 7.04
C GLU A 99 -17.00 39.88 6.38
N ALA A 100 -16.09 40.53 5.65
CA ALA A 100 -16.38 41.80 4.99
C ALA A 100 -15.73 41.91 3.61
N VAL A 101 -16.57 42.02 2.56
CA VAL A 101 -16.15 42.49 1.23
C VAL A 101 -16.58 43.95 1.13
N ARG A 102 -15.76 44.88 1.61
CA ARG A 102 -16.06 46.31 1.47
C ARG A 102 -15.78 46.75 0.04
N ASN A 103 -16.84 46.99 -0.72
CA ASN A 103 -16.75 47.71 -1.98
C ASN A 103 -16.88 49.21 -1.67
N PRO A 104 -15.84 50.05 -1.87
CA PRO A 104 -15.91 51.47 -1.57
C PRO A 104 -16.95 52.23 -2.41
N ASN A 105 -17.49 51.63 -3.49
CA ASN A 105 -18.39 52.29 -4.43
C ASN A 105 -19.85 51.80 -4.38
N SER A 106 -20.22 50.90 -3.47
CA SER A 106 -21.62 50.43 -3.33
C SER A 106 -22.02 50.29 -1.86
N PRO A 107 -22.96 51.11 -1.35
CA PRO A 107 -23.44 51.03 0.04
C PRO A 107 -24.45 49.90 0.28
N ARG A 108 -24.86 49.16 -0.76
CA ARG A 108 -25.60 47.90 -0.60
C ARG A 108 -24.58 46.76 -0.52
N GLU A 109 -24.32 46.33 0.70
CA GLU A 109 -23.70 45.03 1.00
C GLU A 109 -24.68 43.93 0.59
N GLU A 110 -24.75 43.59 -0.69
CA GLU A 110 -25.11 42.22 -1.04
C GLU A 110 -23.82 41.41 -0.98
N PRO A 111 -23.65 40.59 0.06
CA PRO A 111 -22.46 39.79 0.17
C PRO A 111 -22.49 38.71 -0.91
N ASN A 112 -21.61 38.87 -1.90
CA ASN A 112 -21.39 37.83 -2.89
C ASN A 112 -20.95 36.54 -2.17
N GLU A 113 -21.83 35.53 -2.14
CA GLU A 113 -21.62 34.25 -1.45
C GLU A 113 -20.36 33.52 -1.95
N ILE A 114 -20.03 33.68 -3.24
CA ILE A 114 -18.83 33.09 -3.84
C ILE A 114 -17.56 33.76 -3.28
N LEU A 115 -17.61 35.06 -3.01
CA LEU A 115 -16.47 35.80 -2.41
C LEU A 115 -16.39 35.64 -0.88
N ARG A 116 -17.49 35.24 -0.23
CA ARG A 116 -17.52 35.00 1.22
C ARG A 116 -16.79 33.74 1.65
N PHE A 117 -16.76 32.70 0.81
CA PHE A 117 -16.20 31.42 1.19
C PHE A 117 -15.00 31.07 0.31
N PHE A 118 -13.81 31.10 0.92
CA PHE A 118 -12.59 30.65 0.27
C PHE A 118 -12.30 29.19 0.65
N ASN A 119 -12.39 28.31 -0.34
CA ASN A 119 -12.01 26.90 -0.18
C ASN A 119 -10.49 26.75 -0.39
N ALA A 120 -9.77 26.53 0.71
CA ALA A 120 -8.34 26.24 0.69
C ALA A 120 -8.05 24.76 0.97
N ARG A 121 -6.86 24.33 0.59
CA ARG A 121 -6.28 23.05 1.02
C ARG A 121 -5.16 23.33 2.01
N TYR A 122 -5.25 22.76 3.20
CA TYR A 122 -4.17 22.85 4.19
C TYR A 122 -2.99 21.99 3.74
N ILE A 123 -1.82 22.61 3.58
CA ILE A 123 -0.56 21.91 3.36
C ILE A 123 0.26 22.07 4.64
N SER A 124 0.76 20.96 5.20
CA SER A 124 1.60 21.04 6.40
C SER A 124 2.88 21.82 6.12
N PRO A 125 3.48 22.51 7.10
CA PRO A 125 4.74 23.25 6.89
C PRO A 125 5.85 22.39 6.30
N VAL A 126 5.94 21.12 6.70
CA VAL A 126 6.95 20.18 6.19
C VAL A 126 6.72 19.88 4.71
N GLU A 127 5.48 19.57 4.31
CA GLU A 127 5.14 19.34 2.90
C GLU A 127 5.34 20.59 2.05
N ALA A 128 5.00 21.77 2.58
CA ALA A 128 5.22 23.05 1.90
C ALA A 128 6.73 23.28 1.64
N CYS A 129 7.58 23.08 2.64
CA CYS A 129 9.03 23.16 2.46
C CYS A 129 9.56 22.16 1.42
N MET A 130 9.09 20.91 1.45
CA MET A 130 9.49 19.91 0.46
C MET A 130 9.10 20.31 -0.97
N ARG A 131 7.89 20.85 -1.15
CA ARG A 131 7.43 21.34 -2.46
C ARG A 131 8.20 22.58 -2.91
N LEU A 132 8.42 23.56 -2.03
CA LEU A 132 9.18 24.78 -2.32
C LEU A 132 10.62 24.49 -2.73
N LEU A 133 11.24 23.50 -2.09
CA LEU A 133 12.60 23.06 -2.37
C LEU A 133 12.68 22.00 -3.48
N ALA A 134 11.55 21.67 -4.13
CA ALA A 134 11.45 20.67 -5.19
C ALA A 134 12.02 19.28 -4.81
N PHE A 135 11.91 18.88 -3.55
CA PHE A 135 12.29 17.54 -3.13
C PHE A 135 11.28 16.51 -3.62
N GLU A 136 11.77 15.35 -4.06
CA GLU A 136 10.93 14.21 -4.40
C GLU A 136 10.26 13.67 -3.13
N ILE A 137 8.94 13.85 -3.02
CA ILE A 137 8.15 13.43 -1.84
C ILE A 137 7.75 11.96 -1.94
N GLN A 138 7.55 11.46 -3.16
CA GLN A 138 7.16 10.09 -3.46
C GLN A 138 7.79 9.64 -4.76
N ASP A 139 8.26 8.39 -4.78
CA ASP A 139 8.66 7.71 -6.00
C ASP A 139 8.10 6.27 -5.99
N THR A 140 7.86 5.74 -7.18
CA THR A 140 7.39 4.37 -7.38
C THR A 140 8.40 3.62 -8.24
N THR A 141 9.10 2.68 -7.62
CA THR A 141 10.13 1.90 -8.31
C THR A 141 9.54 0.96 -9.36
N HIS A 142 8.28 0.53 -9.19
CA HIS A 142 7.60 -0.43 -10.06
C HIS A 142 6.11 -0.09 -10.18
N SER A 143 5.54 -0.33 -11.36
CA SER A 143 4.08 -0.39 -11.52
C SER A 143 3.60 -1.81 -11.21
N ILE A 144 2.40 -1.94 -10.64
CA ILE A 144 1.76 -3.23 -10.40
C ILE A 144 0.63 -3.42 -11.40
N THR A 145 0.53 -4.59 -12.01
CA THR A 145 -0.61 -4.99 -12.86
C THR A 145 -1.28 -6.21 -12.26
N ARG A 146 -2.60 -6.15 -12.16
CA ARG A 146 -3.40 -7.25 -11.65
C ARG A 146 -3.43 -8.38 -12.66
N LEU A 147 -3.03 -9.57 -12.25
CA LEU A 147 -3.13 -10.80 -13.03
C LEU A 147 -4.34 -11.60 -12.55
N THR A 148 -5.09 -12.16 -13.49
CA THR A 148 -6.21 -13.05 -13.16
C THR A 148 -5.70 -14.43 -12.79
N VAL A 149 -6.18 -14.99 -11.68
CA VAL A 149 -6.00 -16.40 -11.32
C VAL A 149 -7.37 -17.00 -11.08
N HIS A 150 -7.64 -18.13 -11.72
CA HIS A 150 -8.92 -18.83 -11.64
C HIS A 150 -8.74 -20.32 -11.97
N LEU A 151 -9.75 -21.12 -11.63
CA LEU A 151 -9.84 -22.51 -12.05
C LEU A 151 -10.31 -22.64 -13.51
N GLU A 152 -10.22 -23.84 -14.07
CA GLU A 152 -10.82 -24.16 -15.37
C GLU A 152 -12.33 -23.87 -15.35
N GLY A 153 -12.82 -23.14 -16.37
CA GLY A 153 -14.22 -22.66 -16.41
C GLY A 153 -14.59 -21.60 -15.37
N GLY A 154 -13.73 -21.31 -14.39
CA GLY A 154 -13.95 -20.32 -13.34
C GLY A 154 -13.57 -18.88 -13.73
N GLN A 155 -13.55 -18.56 -15.02
CA GLN A 155 -13.13 -17.24 -15.49
C GLN A 155 -14.16 -16.18 -15.09
N MET A 156 -13.69 -15.10 -14.46
CA MET A 156 -14.54 -13.94 -14.17
C MET A 156 -14.74 -13.13 -15.44
N ILE A 157 -15.97 -13.06 -15.94
CA ILE A 157 -16.36 -12.28 -17.11
C ILE A 157 -17.26 -11.14 -16.66
N VAL A 158 -16.89 -9.91 -17.02
CA VAL A 158 -17.77 -8.74 -16.86
C VAL A 158 -18.53 -8.57 -18.18
N PHE A 159 -19.84 -8.41 -18.09
CA PHE A 159 -20.74 -8.21 -19.23
C PHE A 159 -21.85 -7.25 -18.87
N ASP A 160 -22.36 -6.56 -19.88
CA ASP A 160 -23.55 -5.73 -19.75
C ASP A 160 -24.81 -6.58 -20.02
N PRO A 161 -25.97 -6.27 -19.41
CA PRO A 161 -27.20 -7.04 -19.63
C PRO A 161 -27.67 -7.08 -21.09
N THR A 162 -27.18 -6.16 -21.93
CA THR A 162 -27.49 -6.05 -23.36
C THR A 162 -26.48 -6.80 -24.24
N ASP A 163 -25.39 -7.32 -23.67
CA ASP A 163 -24.38 -8.06 -24.43
C ASP A 163 -24.96 -9.39 -24.94
N ASP A 164 -24.55 -9.78 -26.15
CA ASP A 164 -24.83 -11.11 -26.67
C ASP A 164 -24.11 -12.20 -25.84
N PRO A 165 -24.82 -13.19 -25.28
CA PRO A 165 -24.22 -14.23 -24.44
C PRO A 165 -23.09 -15.02 -25.13
N ALA A 166 -23.20 -15.25 -26.44
CA ALA A 166 -22.18 -16.00 -27.18
C ALA A 166 -20.88 -15.18 -27.30
N ALA A 167 -20.98 -13.90 -27.64
CA ALA A 167 -19.84 -12.98 -27.65
C ALA A 167 -19.19 -12.82 -26.26
N VAL A 168 -19.99 -12.81 -25.18
CA VAL A 168 -19.50 -12.74 -23.79
C VAL A 168 -18.70 -13.98 -23.42
N ALA A 169 -19.22 -15.17 -23.75
CA ALA A 169 -18.53 -16.43 -23.50
C ALA A 169 -17.19 -16.50 -24.24
N GLU A 170 -17.15 -16.06 -25.50
CA GLU A 170 -15.92 -16.04 -26.30
C GLU A 170 -14.89 -15.05 -25.72
N ARG A 171 -15.34 -13.86 -25.31
CA ARG A 171 -14.50 -12.85 -24.64
C ARG A 171 -13.86 -13.37 -23.35
N GLY A 172 -14.53 -14.30 -22.66
CA GLY A 172 -14.08 -14.92 -21.41
C GLY A 172 -13.03 -16.02 -21.55
N ARG A 173 -12.85 -16.59 -22.75
CA ARG A 173 -11.90 -17.69 -22.98
C ARG A 173 -10.44 -17.27 -22.76
N ARG A 174 -10.12 -16.04 -23.15
CA ARG A 174 -8.75 -15.51 -23.04
C ARG A 174 -8.61 -14.54 -21.88
N THR A 175 -7.96 -15.03 -20.84
CA THR A 175 -7.55 -14.25 -19.67
C THR A 175 -6.05 -14.06 -19.70
N THR A 176 -5.53 -13.24 -18.79
CA THR A 176 -4.07 -13.08 -18.68
C THR A 176 -3.40 -14.41 -18.32
N LEU A 177 -4.12 -15.37 -17.71
CA LEU A 177 -3.60 -16.68 -17.30
C LEU A 177 -3.65 -17.68 -18.44
N THR A 178 -4.78 -17.82 -19.13
CA THR A 178 -4.87 -18.78 -20.25
C THR A 178 -3.92 -18.39 -21.38
N SER A 179 -3.82 -17.10 -21.68
CA SER A 179 -2.84 -16.61 -22.66
C SER A 179 -1.39 -16.66 -22.17
N PHE A 180 -1.13 -16.78 -20.86
CA PHE A 180 0.22 -17.10 -20.37
C PHE A 180 0.60 -18.53 -20.71
N PHE A 181 -0.32 -19.49 -20.58
CA PHE A 181 -0.06 -20.86 -21.03
C PHE A 181 0.14 -20.94 -22.53
N GLU A 182 -0.66 -20.21 -23.33
CA GLU A 182 -0.44 -20.06 -24.77
C GLU A 182 0.95 -19.49 -25.08
N LEU A 183 1.37 -18.45 -24.35
CA LEU A 183 2.69 -17.84 -24.50
C LEU A 183 3.82 -18.82 -24.16
N CYS A 184 3.68 -19.60 -23.09
CA CYS A 184 4.65 -20.63 -22.72
C CYS A 184 4.67 -21.81 -23.70
N ALA A 185 3.58 -22.06 -24.42
CA ALA A 185 3.51 -23.09 -25.47
C ALA A 185 4.01 -22.60 -26.83
N SER A 186 4.24 -21.29 -27.00
CA SER A 186 4.76 -20.70 -28.23
C SER A 186 6.18 -21.20 -28.53
N GLU A 187 6.45 -21.53 -29.79
CA GLU A 187 7.78 -21.89 -30.30
C GLU A 187 8.51 -20.70 -30.95
N GLU A 188 7.90 -19.52 -30.92
CA GLU A 188 8.54 -18.30 -31.42
C GLU A 188 9.80 -17.97 -30.61
N PRO A 189 10.94 -17.63 -31.24
CA PRO A 189 12.20 -17.34 -30.55
C PRO A 189 12.06 -16.24 -29.49
N GLU A 190 11.17 -15.28 -29.75
CA GLU A 190 10.95 -14.14 -28.85
C GLU A 190 10.21 -14.52 -27.57
N ASP A 191 9.38 -15.56 -27.62
CA ASP A 191 8.51 -16.00 -26.53
C ASP A 191 9.18 -17.03 -25.63
N GLN A 192 10.29 -17.65 -26.07
CA GLN A 192 11.01 -18.68 -25.31
C GLN A 192 11.42 -18.22 -23.90
N ILE A 193 11.68 -16.92 -23.71
CA ILE A 193 11.99 -16.35 -22.40
C ILE A 193 10.81 -16.48 -21.40
N ALA A 194 9.57 -16.56 -21.88
CA ALA A 194 8.41 -16.74 -21.01
C ALA A 194 8.42 -18.11 -20.31
N LYS A 195 8.98 -19.15 -20.95
CA LYS A 195 9.11 -20.50 -20.37
C LYS A 195 10.01 -20.52 -19.11
N THR A 196 10.91 -19.55 -18.96
CA THR A 196 11.80 -19.43 -17.80
C THR A 196 11.27 -18.48 -16.71
N MET A 197 10.08 -17.90 -16.89
CA MET A 197 9.53 -16.87 -16.02
C MET A 197 8.33 -17.39 -15.23
N LEU A 198 8.20 -16.95 -13.98
CA LEU A 198 6.96 -17.18 -13.23
C LEU A 198 5.86 -16.25 -13.73
N TYR A 199 4.60 -16.64 -13.53
CA TYR A 199 3.45 -15.89 -14.04
C TYR A 199 3.44 -14.41 -13.59
N HIS A 200 3.75 -14.14 -12.32
CA HIS A 200 3.84 -12.79 -11.76
C HIS A 200 5.00 -11.96 -12.33
N GLU A 201 5.95 -12.58 -13.01
CA GLU A 201 7.10 -11.94 -13.62
C GLU A 201 6.87 -11.58 -15.08
N ILE A 202 5.92 -12.22 -15.77
CA ILE A 202 5.62 -11.99 -17.19
C ILE A 202 5.47 -10.51 -17.52
N PRO A 203 4.79 -9.68 -16.71
CA PRO A 203 4.68 -8.25 -16.96
C PRO A 203 6.02 -7.48 -16.98
N LYS A 204 7.13 -8.06 -16.50
CA LYS A 204 8.47 -7.46 -16.60
C LYS A 204 8.96 -7.40 -18.05
N LYS A 205 8.58 -8.37 -18.89
CA LYS A 205 9.08 -8.55 -20.28
C LYS A 205 7.98 -8.46 -21.33
N PHE A 206 6.74 -8.73 -20.94
CA PHE A 206 5.58 -8.69 -21.82
C PHE A 206 4.57 -7.63 -21.34
N SER A 207 3.73 -7.18 -22.26
CA SER A 207 2.58 -6.32 -22.00
C SER A 207 1.31 -7.00 -22.48
N TRP A 208 0.23 -6.80 -21.75
CA TRP A 208 -1.07 -7.33 -22.10
C TRP A 208 -1.73 -6.49 -23.18
N ASP A 209 -2.00 -7.08 -24.34
CA ASP A 209 -2.85 -6.49 -25.36
C ASP A 209 -4.31 -6.89 -25.09
N ASN A 210 -5.10 -5.94 -24.61
CA ASN A 210 -6.50 -6.20 -24.26
C ASN A 210 -7.41 -6.37 -25.48
N LYS A 211 -7.01 -5.89 -26.67
CA LYS A 211 -7.78 -6.06 -27.91
C LYS A 211 -7.56 -7.45 -28.49
N ALA A 212 -6.29 -7.84 -28.64
CA ALA A 212 -5.94 -9.16 -29.16
C ALA A 212 -6.00 -10.28 -28.09
N LYS A 213 -6.20 -9.90 -26.82
CA LYS A 213 -6.19 -10.80 -25.66
C LYS A 213 -4.96 -11.71 -25.64
N LYS A 214 -3.79 -11.10 -25.80
CA LYS A 214 -2.51 -11.82 -25.86
C LYS A 214 -1.39 -11.05 -25.18
N TRP A 215 -0.35 -11.77 -24.80
CA TRP A 215 0.90 -11.18 -24.36
C TRP A 215 1.71 -10.76 -25.58
N VAL A 216 2.23 -9.54 -25.57
CA VAL A 216 3.14 -9.03 -26.60
C VAL A 216 4.42 -8.55 -25.95
N ARG A 217 5.54 -8.65 -26.68
CA ARG A 217 6.84 -8.22 -26.17
C ARG A 217 6.81 -6.73 -25.85
N ARG A 218 7.28 -6.39 -24.66
CA ARG A 218 7.21 -5.02 -24.15
C ARG A 218 8.30 -4.16 -24.78
N SER A 219 7.91 -3.01 -25.34
CA SER A 219 8.84 -2.01 -25.86
C SER A 219 9.26 -0.94 -24.82
N LYS A 220 8.47 -0.75 -23.75
CA LYS A 220 8.71 0.28 -22.72
C LYS A 220 9.54 -0.23 -21.54
N THR A 221 10.44 0.61 -21.04
CA THR A 221 11.42 0.31 -19.98
C THR A 221 10.93 0.44 -18.53
N LYS A 222 9.69 0.88 -18.30
CA LYS A 222 9.16 1.01 -16.93
C LYS A 222 9.01 -0.37 -16.29
N ARG A 223 9.66 -0.57 -15.13
CA ARG A 223 9.62 -1.84 -14.39
C ARG A 223 8.20 -2.13 -13.92
N LEU A 224 7.70 -3.33 -14.21
CA LEU A 224 6.33 -3.74 -13.93
C LEU A 224 6.29 -5.14 -13.33
N LEU A 225 5.47 -5.35 -12.31
CA LEU A 225 5.25 -6.64 -11.64
C LEU A 225 3.78 -7.04 -11.71
N GLY A 226 3.54 -8.34 -11.85
CA GLY A 226 2.21 -8.93 -11.70
C GLY A 226 1.86 -9.14 -10.23
N ALA A 227 0.61 -8.89 -9.85
CA ALA A 227 0.04 -9.21 -8.55
C ALA A 227 -1.31 -9.90 -8.68
#